data_AF-A0A174Q8U9-F1
#
_entry.id   AF-A0A174Q8U9-F1
#
_cell.length_a   1.000
_cell.length_b   1.000
_cell.length_c   1.000
_cell.angle_alpha   90.00
_cell.angle_beta   90.00
_cell.angle_gamma   90.00
#
_symmetry.space_group_name_H-M   'P 1'
#
loop_
_entity.id
_entity.type
_entity.pdbx_description
1 polymer ?
#
loop_
_entity_poly.entity_id
_entity_poly.type
_entity_poly.pdbx_seq_one_letter_code
_entity_poly.pdbx_strand_id
1 'polypeptide(L)'
;MITYAEQLQSPEWKRKRFHILQRDNFHCQHCGTFGISGYNIFIPLSTLYDIDSYINDEKLQNLIFHSFLDLIFAPADPSERYQKSQEEKATFQFHKTISIEGTDDSVYNVFLVKSKDWLEKHPKWTNALIYLLGGTTSNQDNDYLLLPENMPIGSTIVGQKKIINPETSICSFDIKSKNEDSYGLLNVTGDALHVLFNNVEIDDGFVRDCVYFYTNLRKDNEHKMELLDIHHKSYICGHYAWEYDDNNLVTLCRTCHEKEHAKHNVLLYDEDDCLLRELHTCDRCLGSGYLHQYDYYRQGVCFKCGGQGVV
;
A
#
# COMPACT_ATOMS: atom_id res chain seq x y z
N MET A 1 18.11 -14.90 -23.15
CA MET A 1 18.14 -13.50 -22.67
C MET A 1 16.71 -13.11 -22.37
N ILE A 2 16.41 -12.66 -21.15
CA ILE A 2 15.06 -12.25 -20.76
C ILE A 2 14.74 -10.86 -21.32
N THR A 3 13.50 -10.65 -21.73
CA THR A 3 13.01 -9.35 -22.20
C THR A 3 12.98 -8.35 -21.05
N TYR A 4 13.00 -7.04 -21.36
CA TYR A 4 12.93 -6.00 -20.34
C TYR A 4 11.65 -6.10 -19.50
N ALA A 5 10.52 -6.40 -20.12
CA ALA A 5 9.27 -6.67 -19.39
C ALA A 5 9.38 -7.84 -18.38
N GLU A 6 10.07 -8.93 -18.75
CA GLU A 6 10.32 -10.04 -17.83
C GLU A 6 11.28 -9.63 -16.70
N GLN A 7 12.25 -8.75 -16.97
CA GLN A 7 13.10 -8.17 -15.93
C GLN A 7 12.27 -7.40 -14.91
N LEU A 8 11.29 -6.59 -15.35
CA LEU A 8 10.43 -5.82 -14.44
C LEU A 8 9.53 -6.70 -13.54
N GLN A 9 9.36 -7.98 -13.90
CA GLN A 9 8.60 -8.95 -13.10
C GLN A 9 9.50 -9.85 -12.24
N SER A 10 10.82 -9.79 -12.42
CA SER A 10 11.81 -10.58 -11.68
C SER A 10 11.89 -10.17 -10.20
N PRO A 11 12.08 -11.11 -9.26
CA PRO A 11 12.28 -10.81 -7.84
C PRO A 11 13.39 -9.78 -7.57
N GLU A 12 14.47 -9.82 -8.37
CA GLU A 12 15.63 -8.93 -8.30
C GLU A 12 15.21 -7.48 -8.54
N TRP A 13 14.45 -7.22 -9.61
CA TRP A 13 13.89 -5.89 -9.85
C TRP A 13 12.86 -5.50 -8.80
N LYS A 14 11.99 -6.41 -8.34
CA LYS A 14 11.01 -6.06 -7.28
C LYS A 14 11.72 -5.55 -6.04
N ARG A 15 12.81 -6.23 -5.64
CA ARG A 15 13.63 -5.86 -4.49
C ARG A 15 14.36 -4.53 -4.73
N LYS A 16 15.02 -4.36 -5.88
CA LYS A 16 15.70 -3.11 -6.22
C LYS A 16 14.71 -1.94 -6.26
N ARG A 17 13.56 -2.10 -6.91
CA ARG A 17 12.50 -1.10 -6.99
C ARG A 17 12.01 -0.69 -5.60
N PHE A 18 11.70 -1.66 -4.74
CA PHE A 18 11.27 -1.37 -3.37
C PHE A 18 12.35 -0.62 -2.59
N HIS A 19 13.61 -1.02 -2.69
CA HIS A 19 14.74 -0.34 -2.06
C HIS A 19 14.85 1.13 -2.51
N ILE A 20 14.74 1.41 -3.81
CA ILE A 20 14.76 2.79 -4.32
C ILE A 20 13.55 3.61 -3.84
N LEU A 21 12.35 3.02 -3.83
CA LEU A 21 11.17 3.68 -3.28
C LEU A 21 11.35 4.02 -1.80
N GLN A 22 11.88 3.09 -1.00
CA GLN A 22 12.14 3.31 0.42
C GLN A 22 13.19 4.41 0.63
N ARG A 23 14.29 4.40 -0.13
CA ARG A 23 15.30 5.48 -0.13
C ARG A 23 14.68 6.85 -0.41
N ASP A 24 13.78 6.89 -1.38
CA ASP A 24 13.07 8.09 -1.83
C ASP A 24 11.82 8.40 -0.98
N ASN A 25 11.65 7.70 0.15
CA ASN A 25 10.52 7.79 1.07
C ASN A 25 9.14 7.65 0.40
N PHE A 26 9.04 6.88 -0.69
CA PHE A 26 7.82 6.73 -1.49
C PHE A 26 7.29 8.04 -2.08
N HIS A 27 8.16 9.01 -2.31
CA HIS A 27 7.83 10.31 -2.90
C HIS A 27 8.52 10.50 -4.25
N CYS A 28 7.81 11.17 -5.16
CA CYS A 28 8.42 11.70 -6.36
C CYS A 28 9.52 12.70 -5.99
N GLN A 29 10.74 12.48 -6.46
CA GLN A 29 11.89 13.31 -6.11
C GLN A 29 11.89 14.68 -6.82
N HIS A 30 10.92 14.95 -7.70
CA HIS A 30 10.80 16.23 -8.41
C HIS A 30 9.68 17.12 -7.86
N CYS A 31 8.56 16.53 -7.43
CA CYS A 31 7.40 17.29 -6.96
C CYS A 31 6.99 16.98 -5.52
N GLY A 32 7.63 16.00 -4.87
CA GLY A 32 7.32 15.60 -3.50
C GLY A 32 5.96 14.93 -3.35
N THR A 33 5.32 14.48 -4.43
CA THR A 33 4.04 13.78 -4.33
C THR A 33 4.26 12.32 -3.95
N PHE A 34 3.59 11.88 -2.89
CA PHE A 34 3.51 10.46 -2.53
C PHE A 34 2.76 9.67 -3.57
N GLY A 35 3.13 8.40 -3.74
CA GLY A 35 2.35 7.48 -4.54
C GLY A 35 2.80 6.04 -4.37
N ILE A 36 2.29 5.19 -5.24
CA ILE A 36 2.52 3.74 -5.19
C ILE A 36 3.15 3.23 -6.48
N SER A 37 3.90 2.13 -6.39
CA SER A 37 4.53 1.51 -7.55
C SER A 37 4.23 0.02 -7.62
N GLY A 38 3.08 -0.33 -8.19
CA GLY A 38 2.68 -1.68 -8.63
C GLY A 38 2.81 -2.83 -7.61
N TYR A 39 3.03 -2.52 -6.32
CA TYR A 39 3.19 -3.46 -5.20
C TYR A 39 2.45 -2.89 -3.99
N ASN A 40 2.12 -3.77 -3.04
CA ASN A 40 1.67 -3.36 -1.72
C ASN A 40 2.84 -2.67 -1.01
N ILE A 41 2.64 -1.43 -0.62
CA ILE A 41 3.63 -0.65 0.10
C ILE A 41 3.27 -0.70 1.58
N PHE A 42 4.23 -1.12 2.39
CA PHE A 42 4.09 -1.24 3.83
C PHE A 42 5.01 -0.22 4.50
N ILE A 43 4.43 0.78 5.14
CA ILE A 43 5.14 1.90 5.76
C ILE A 43 4.89 1.83 7.28
N PRO A 44 5.94 1.62 8.10
CA PRO A 44 5.82 1.72 9.55
C PRO A 44 5.38 3.11 9.99
N LEU A 45 4.49 3.17 10.97
CA LEU A 45 4.04 4.42 11.60
C LEU A 45 4.29 4.34 13.11
N SER A 46 4.74 5.42 13.70
CA SER A 46 4.83 5.62 15.15
C SER A 46 3.57 6.28 15.71
N THR A 47 2.97 7.22 14.97
CA THR A 47 1.74 7.92 15.40
C THR A 47 0.74 8.02 14.26
N LEU A 48 -0.54 8.27 14.56
CA LEU A 48 -1.54 8.47 13.51
C LEU A 48 -1.22 9.69 12.62
N TYR A 49 -0.55 10.71 13.17
CA TYR A 49 -0.15 11.92 12.46
C TYR A 49 0.96 11.66 11.42
N ASP A 50 1.69 10.54 11.52
CA ASP A 50 2.72 10.18 10.54
C ASP A 50 2.12 9.97 9.14
N ILE A 51 0.81 9.67 9.06
CA ILE A 51 0.06 9.54 7.80
C ILE A 51 0.14 10.80 6.95
N ASP A 52 0.21 11.98 7.56
CA ASP A 52 0.24 13.26 6.86
C ASP A 52 1.49 13.40 5.99
N SER A 53 2.54 12.66 6.31
CA SER A 53 3.76 12.59 5.50
C SER A 53 3.60 11.75 4.24
N TYR A 54 2.52 10.98 4.10
CA TYR A 54 2.33 10.04 2.99
C TYR A 54 1.01 10.30 2.24
N ILE A 55 -0.05 10.74 2.89
CA ILE A 55 -1.32 10.99 2.20
C ILE A 55 -1.46 12.49 2.02
N ASN A 56 -1.36 13.01 0.79
CA ASN A 56 -1.56 14.45 0.53
C ASN A 56 -3.04 14.88 0.49
N ASP A 57 -3.97 13.92 0.44
CA ASP A 57 -5.39 14.20 0.36
C ASP A 57 -5.96 14.50 1.76
N GLU A 58 -6.19 15.78 2.03
CA GLU A 58 -6.74 16.26 3.32
C GLU A 58 -8.10 15.61 3.65
N LYS A 59 -8.94 15.30 2.67
CA LYS A 59 -10.23 14.63 2.94
C LYS A 59 -9.99 13.20 3.42
N LEU A 60 -9.05 12.50 2.81
CA LEU A 60 -8.70 11.14 3.21
C LEU A 60 -8.05 11.11 4.60
N GLN A 61 -7.13 12.03 4.87
CA GLN A 61 -6.54 12.21 6.20
C GLN A 61 -7.64 12.40 7.26
N ASN A 62 -8.56 13.35 7.02
CA ASN A 62 -9.68 13.61 7.92
C ASN A 62 -10.58 12.39 8.09
N LEU A 63 -10.88 11.66 7.01
CA LEU A 63 -11.67 10.43 7.06
C LEU A 63 -11.02 9.38 7.96
N ILE A 64 -9.70 9.18 7.83
CA ILE A 64 -8.94 8.25 8.68
C ILE A 64 -9.03 8.73 10.13
N PHE A 65 -8.62 9.98 10.40
CA PHE A 65 -8.58 10.54 11.75
C PHE A 65 -9.92 10.46 12.47
N HIS A 66 -11.00 10.90 11.82
CA HIS A 66 -12.35 10.83 12.39
C HIS A 66 -12.82 9.39 12.62
N SER A 67 -12.40 8.44 11.79
CA SER A 67 -12.74 7.02 12.00
C SER A 67 -12.11 6.47 13.29
N PHE A 68 -10.89 6.89 13.62
CA PHE A 68 -10.26 6.52 14.90
C PHE A 68 -10.90 7.26 16.09
N LEU A 69 -11.19 8.56 15.96
CA LEU A 69 -11.92 9.32 17.00
C LEU A 69 -13.29 8.72 17.32
N ASP A 70 -13.97 8.21 16.30
CA ASP A 70 -15.25 7.53 16.42
C ASP A 70 -15.21 6.27 17.30
N LEU A 71 -14.03 5.63 17.44
CA LEU A 71 -13.82 4.53 18.38
C LEU A 71 -13.62 5.03 19.81
N ILE A 72 -12.94 6.17 19.99
CA ILE A 72 -12.64 6.79 21.29
C ILE A 72 -13.91 7.36 21.93
N PHE A 73 -14.67 8.15 21.16
CA PHE A 73 -15.83 8.89 21.64
C PHE A 73 -17.15 8.14 21.44
N ALA A 74 -17.10 6.83 21.21
CA ALA A 74 -18.32 6.02 21.10
C ALA A 74 -19.20 6.24 22.35
N PRO A 75 -20.47 6.67 22.20
CA PRO A 75 -21.28 7.11 23.33
C PRO A 75 -21.50 5.98 24.34
N ALA A 76 -21.42 6.32 25.63
CA ALA A 76 -21.64 5.39 26.74
C ALA A 76 -23.09 4.86 26.82
N ASP A 77 -24.06 5.53 26.16
CA ASP A 77 -25.48 5.19 26.19
C ASP A 77 -25.86 4.15 25.11
N PRO A 78 -26.35 2.95 25.50
CA PRO A 78 -26.80 1.93 24.57
C PRO A 78 -28.01 2.31 23.71
N SER A 79 -28.74 3.37 24.06
CA SER A 79 -30.03 3.75 23.46
C SER A 79 -29.94 4.71 22.27
N GLU A 80 -28.84 5.44 22.11
CA GLU A 80 -28.56 6.28 20.92
C GLU A 80 -28.01 5.48 19.73
N ARG A 81 -27.97 4.14 19.86
CA ARG A 81 -27.50 3.23 18.81
C ARG A 81 -28.53 3.08 17.69
N TYR A 82 -28.69 4.09 16.84
CA TYR A 82 -29.14 3.84 15.47
C TYR A 82 -27.99 3.15 14.72
N GLN A 83 -28.13 1.82 14.59
CA GLN A 83 -27.17 0.84 14.06
C GLN A 83 -26.02 0.46 15.01
N LYS A 84 -26.37 -0.18 16.13
CA LYS A 84 -25.46 -1.05 16.89
C LYS A 84 -24.88 -2.12 15.93
N SER A 85 -23.60 -2.02 15.56
CA SER A 85 -22.87 -3.22 15.15
C SER A 85 -22.87 -4.18 16.33
N GLN A 86 -23.33 -5.42 16.12
CA GLN A 86 -23.30 -6.42 17.16
C GLN A 86 -21.83 -6.78 17.42
N GLU A 87 -21.41 -6.76 18.67
CA GLU A 87 -20.15 -7.39 19.09
C GLU A 87 -20.23 -8.86 18.69
N GLU A 88 -19.55 -9.23 17.61
CA GLU A 88 -19.58 -10.59 17.08
C GLU A 88 -18.34 -11.33 17.55
N LYS A 89 -18.54 -12.34 18.39
CA LYS A 89 -17.48 -13.30 18.73
C LYS A 89 -17.24 -14.19 17.51
N ALA A 90 -16.07 -14.04 16.89
CA ALA A 90 -15.64 -14.86 15.77
C ALA A 90 -14.37 -15.64 16.12
N THR A 91 -14.26 -16.86 15.61
CA THR A 91 -13.05 -17.69 15.75
C THR A 91 -12.22 -17.55 14.49
N PHE A 92 -11.00 -17.07 14.65
CA PHE A 92 -10.14 -16.75 13.51
C PHE A 92 -8.94 -17.71 13.42
N GLN A 93 -8.47 -17.91 12.19
CA GLN A 93 -7.16 -18.48 11.86
C GLN A 93 -6.26 -17.35 11.36
N PHE A 94 -4.99 -17.42 11.74
CA PHE A 94 -3.98 -16.43 11.39
C PHE A 94 -2.95 -17.04 10.45
N HIS A 95 -2.65 -16.32 9.38
CA HIS A 95 -1.57 -16.68 8.47
C HIS A 95 -0.57 -15.53 8.45
N LYS A 96 0.66 -15.76 8.91
CA LYS A 96 1.73 -14.76 8.82
C LYS A 96 1.99 -14.46 7.34
N THR A 97 1.88 -13.20 6.96
CA THR A 97 2.09 -12.77 5.57
C THR A 97 3.47 -12.18 5.36
N ILE A 98 3.91 -11.30 6.25
CA ILE A 98 5.18 -10.59 6.14
C ILE A 98 5.72 -10.18 7.52
N SER A 99 7.04 -10.05 7.61
CA SER A 99 7.75 -9.40 8.71
C SER A 99 8.24 -8.03 8.27
N ILE A 100 8.03 -7.03 9.11
CA ILE A 100 8.31 -5.62 8.82
C ILE A 100 9.13 -5.07 10.00
N GLU A 101 10.17 -4.33 9.69
CA GLU A 101 10.93 -3.55 10.67
C GLU A 101 10.20 -2.24 10.96
N GLY A 102 10.03 -1.92 12.24
CA GLY A 102 9.44 -0.68 12.73
C GLY A 102 10.38 0.50 12.60
N THR A 103 9.91 1.66 13.06
CA THR A 103 10.71 2.88 13.14
C THR A 103 11.79 2.82 14.24
N ASP A 104 11.71 1.84 15.13
CA ASP A 104 12.53 1.63 16.33
C ASP A 104 13.37 0.34 16.26
N ASP A 105 13.63 -0.20 15.06
CA ASP A 105 14.25 -1.50 14.79
C ASP A 105 13.47 -2.72 15.34
N SER A 106 12.26 -2.53 15.87
CA SER A 106 11.39 -3.64 16.31
C SER A 106 10.86 -4.42 15.11
N VAL A 107 10.74 -5.75 15.24
CA VAL A 107 10.13 -6.58 14.18
C VAL A 107 8.66 -6.85 14.49
N TYR A 108 7.81 -6.51 13.53
CA TYR A 108 6.38 -6.76 13.55
C TYR A 108 6.00 -7.78 12.49
N ASN A 109 5.00 -8.61 12.81
CA ASN A 109 4.39 -9.56 11.91
C ASN A 109 3.02 -9.06 11.51
N VAL A 110 2.78 -9.06 10.20
CA VAL A 110 1.45 -8.88 9.65
C VAL A 110 0.78 -10.24 9.52
N PHE A 111 -0.41 -10.37 10.08
CA PHE A 111 -1.23 -11.57 9.98
C PHE A 111 -2.49 -11.27 9.19
N LEU A 112 -2.83 -12.19 8.30
CA LEU A 112 -4.12 -12.21 7.65
C LEU A 112 -5.13 -12.95 8.52
N VAL A 113 -6.23 -12.29 8.85
CA VAL A 113 -7.33 -12.84 9.62
C VAL A 113 -8.26 -13.59 8.69
N LYS A 114 -8.42 -14.90 8.92
CA LYS A 114 -9.41 -15.74 8.23
C LYS A 114 -10.44 -16.26 9.21
N SER A 115 -11.71 -15.98 8.99
CA SER A 115 -12.76 -16.47 9.88
C SER A 115 -13.21 -17.89 9.50
N LYS A 116 -13.34 -18.79 10.49
CA LYS A 116 -13.61 -20.22 10.25
C LYS A 116 -15.05 -20.55 9.84
N ASP A 117 -16.02 -19.81 10.37
CA ASP A 117 -17.46 -20.08 10.26
C ASP A 117 -18.22 -18.94 9.55
N TRP A 118 -17.48 -18.00 8.98
CA TRP A 118 -18.05 -16.79 8.38
C TRP A 118 -18.94 -17.05 7.19
N LEU A 119 -18.44 -17.82 6.21
CA LEU A 119 -19.22 -18.20 5.03
C LEU A 119 -20.46 -19.01 5.41
N GLU A 120 -20.42 -19.74 6.52
CA GLU A 120 -21.55 -20.53 7.03
C GLU A 120 -22.59 -19.63 7.72
N LYS A 121 -22.15 -18.68 8.54
CA LYS A 121 -23.01 -17.70 9.22
C LYS A 121 -23.52 -16.60 8.29
N HIS A 122 -22.79 -16.33 7.20
CA HIS A 122 -23.08 -15.29 6.21
C HIS A 122 -23.02 -15.88 4.78
N PRO A 123 -23.91 -16.82 4.42
CA PRO A 123 -23.85 -17.57 3.15
C PRO A 123 -24.11 -16.75 1.88
N LYS A 124 -24.51 -15.48 2.04
CA LYS A 124 -24.62 -14.49 0.95
C LYS A 124 -23.34 -13.67 0.77
N TRP A 125 -22.30 -13.93 1.56
CA TRP A 125 -21.00 -13.27 1.46
C TRP A 125 -20.29 -13.72 0.18
N THR A 126 -19.84 -12.75 -0.60
CA THR A 126 -19.05 -12.96 -1.81
C THR A 126 -17.69 -12.30 -1.64
N ASN A 127 -16.63 -12.95 -2.10
CA ASN A 127 -15.27 -12.40 -2.04
C ASN A 127 -15.21 -11.15 -2.94
N ALA A 128 -15.26 -9.97 -2.34
CA ALA A 128 -15.29 -8.69 -3.03
C ALA A 128 -14.03 -8.44 -3.89
N LEU A 129 -12.88 -8.97 -3.46
CA LEU A 129 -11.62 -8.92 -4.21
C LEU A 129 -11.65 -9.80 -5.47
N ILE A 130 -12.43 -10.89 -5.47
CA ILE A 130 -12.60 -11.76 -6.64
C ILE A 130 -13.66 -11.22 -7.62
N TYR A 131 -14.66 -10.46 -7.14
CA TYR A 131 -15.86 -10.11 -7.92
C TYR A 131 -16.15 -8.62 -8.16
N LEU A 132 -15.26 -7.69 -7.76
CA LEU A 132 -15.44 -6.24 -8.00
C LEU A 132 -16.71 -5.62 -7.36
N LEU A 133 -17.32 -6.29 -6.38
CA LEU A 133 -18.55 -5.83 -5.71
C LEU A 133 -18.22 -5.07 -4.40
N GLY A 134 -19.08 -4.11 -4.03
CA GLY A 134 -18.90 -3.15 -2.92
C GLY A 134 -18.82 -3.77 -1.53
N GLY A 135 -18.33 -2.97 -0.57
CA GLY A 135 -18.04 -3.38 0.80
C GLY A 135 -19.24 -3.93 1.57
N THR A 136 -18.96 -4.80 2.54
CA THR A 136 -19.95 -5.42 3.41
C THR A 136 -19.93 -4.79 4.81
N THR A 137 -21.07 -4.87 5.50
CA THR A 137 -21.30 -4.29 6.81
C THR A 137 -20.79 -5.10 8.01
N SER A 138 -19.75 -5.91 7.84
CA SER A 138 -19.24 -6.81 8.90
C SER A 138 -17.77 -7.21 8.66
N ASN A 139 -17.03 -7.63 9.71
CA ASN A 139 -15.57 -7.92 9.71
C ASN A 139 -15.18 -8.84 8.55
N GLN A 140 -14.20 -8.49 7.72
CA GLN A 140 -13.95 -9.23 6.48
C GLN A 140 -12.98 -10.40 6.69
N ASP A 141 -13.17 -11.48 5.94
CA ASP A 141 -12.09 -12.40 5.59
C ASP A 141 -11.00 -11.60 4.87
N ASN A 142 -9.74 -11.69 5.33
CA ASN A 142 -8.58 -10.92 4.87
C ASN A 142 -8.36 -9.53 5.52
N ASP A 143 -8.97 -9.25 6.68
CA ASP A 143 -8.52 -8.14 7.53
C ASP A 143 -7.09 -8.43 8.05
N TYR A 144 -6.32 -7.38 8.36
CA TYR A 144 -4.95 -7.51 8.82
C TYR A 144 -4.86 -7.32 10.34
N LEU A 145 -3.93 -8.02 10.99
CA LEU A 145 -3.44 -7.71 12.34
C LEU A 145 -1.95 -7.41 12.28
N LEU A 146 -1.53 -6.42 13.06
CA LEU A 146 -0.13 -6.08 13.26
C LEU A 146 0.27 -6.46 14.67
N LEU A 147 1.15 -7.45 14.81
CA LEU A 147 1.56 -7.98 16.11
C LEU A 147 3.08 -8.01 16.24
N PRO A 148 3.64 -7.77 17.43
CA PRO A 148 5.06 -7.97 17.70
C PRO A 148 5.48 -9.41 17.39
N GLU A 149 6.74 -9.62 16.97
CA GLU A 149 7.22 -10.90 16.43
C GLU A 149 6.87 -12.13 17.29
N ASN A 150 6.92 -11.99 18.62
CA ASN A 150 6.77 -13.07 19.59
C ASN A 150 5.47 -12.99 20.41
N MET A 151 4.46 -12.25 19.97
CA MET A 151 3.20 -12.12 20.71
C MET A 151 2.36 -13.41 20.61
N PRO A 152 2.00 -14.07 21.74
CA PRO A 152 1.14 -15.23 21.70
C PRO A 152 -0.29 -14.83 21.33
N ILE A 153 -0.84 -15.47 20.29
CA ILE A 153 -2.22 -15.21 19.84
C ILE A 153 -3.13 -16.25 20.47
N GLY A 154 -4.16 -15.79 21.20
CA GLY A 154 -5.21 -16.66 21.70
C GLY A 154 -6.00 -17.32 20.55
N SER A 155 -6.61 -18.47 20.80
CA SER A 155 -7.44 -19.16 19.78
C SER A 155 -8.76 -18.44 19.47
N THR A 156 -9.13 -17.44 20.27
CA THR A 156 -10.33 -16.63 20.10
C THR A 156 -9.99 -15.17 20.38
N ILE A 157 -10.35 -14.29 19.44
CA ILE A 157 -10.25 -12.84 19.58
C ILE A 157 -11.65 -12.26 19.44
N VAL A 158 -11.96 -11.22 20.20
CA VAL A 158 -13.21 -10.47 20.09
C VAL A 158 -12.91 -9.21 19.31
N GLY A 159 -13.75 -8.87 18.34
CA GLY A 159 -13.60 -7.63 17.60
C GLY A 159 -14.93 -6.98 17.28
N GLN A 160 -14.88 -5.68 17.02
CA GLN A 160 -16.01 -4.85 16.64
C GLN A 160 -15.73 -4.20 15.29
N LYS A 161 -16.72 -4.18 14.39
CA LYS A 161 -16.66 -3.38 13.16
C LYS A 161 -17.58 -2.20 13.24
N LYS A 162 -17.18 -1.09 12.64
CA LYS A 162 -18.04 0.03 12.27
C LYS A 162 -17.89 0.30 10.78
N ILE A 163 -19.01 0.41 10.07
CA ILE A 163 -19.02 0.93 8.70
C ILE A 163 -19.14 2.43 8.79
N ILE A 164 -18.25 3.13 8.10
CA ILE A 164 -18.30 4.58 7.98
C ILE A 164 -19.12 4.96 6.73
N ASN A 165 -18.87 4.27 5.61
CA ASN A 165 -19.63 4.37 4.36
C ASN A 165 -19.47 3.05 3.55
N PRO A 166 -20.14 2.85 2.40
CA PRO A 166 -20.08 1.60 1.63
C PRO A 166 -18.66 1.15 1.20
N GLU A 167 -17.70 2.08 1.18
CA GLU A 167 -16.31 1.88 0.77
C GLU A 167 -15.34 1.77 1.96
N THR A 168 -15.75 2.23 3.15
CA THR A 168 -14.86 2.48 4.29
C THR A 168 -15.38 1.85 5.58
N SER A 169 -14.49 1.20 6.31
CA SER A 169 -14.80 0.61 7.61
C SER A 169 -13.60 0.64 8.55
N ILE A 170 -13.90 0.63 9.85
CA ILE A 170 -12.89 0.48 10.89
C ILE A 170 -13.27 -0.67 11.81
N CYS A 171 -12.27 -1.44 12.22
CA CYS A 171 -12.40 -2.58 13.11
C CYS A 171 -11.48 -2.39 14.33
N SER A 172 -11.93 -2.81 15.51
CA SER A 172 -11.08 -2.99 16.70
C SER A 172 -11.08 -4.45 17.11
N PHE A 173 -9.94 -4.95 17.56
CA PHE A 173 -9.78 -6.30 18.09
C PHE A 173 -9.17 -6.20 19.48
N ASP A 174 -9.75 -6.89 20.47
CA ASP A 174 -9.28 -6.93 21.88
C ASP A 174 -7.98 -7.72 21.99
N ILE A 175 -6.93 -7.13 21.43
CA ILE A 175 -5.55 -7.58 21.43
C ILE A 175 -4.76 -6.43 22.00
N LYS A 176 -4.32 -6.60 23.25
CA LYS A 176 -3.57 -5.58 23.99
C LYS A 176 -2.09 -5.84 23.83
N SER A 177 -1.36 -4.88 23.28
CA SER A 177 0.09 -4.99 23.19
C SER A 177 0.73 -4.99 24.57
N LYS A 178 1.90 -5.64 24.68
CA LYS A 178 2.79 -5.46 25.85
C LYS A 178 3.61 -4.19 25.75
N ASN A 179 3.79 -3.66 24.53
CA ASN A 179 4.39 -2.36 24.33
C ASN A 179 3.41 -1.29 24.85
N GLU A 180 3.89 -0.25 25.49
CA GLU A 180 3.09 0.91 25.89
C GLU A 180 3.06 1.98 24.79
N ASP A 181 4.09 2.00 23.93
CA ASP A 181 4.19 2.95 22.83
C ASP A 181 3.22 2.60 21.69
N SER A 182 2.80 3.63 20.97
CA SER A 182 2.03 3.50 19.75
C SER A 182 2.88 2.94 18.62
N TYR A 183 2.30 2.05 17.83
CA TYR A 183 2.92 1.56 16.61
C TYR A 183 1.86 1.14 15.61
N GLY A 184 2.16 1.38 14.34
CA GLY A 184 1.24 1.18 13.26
C GLY A 184 1.90 0.85 11.94
N LEU A 185 1.04 0.62 10.96
CA LEU A 185 1.40 0.26 9.62
C LEU A 185 0.39 0.85 8.64
N LEU A 186 0.89 1.68 7.73
CA LEU A 186 0.17 2.07 6.54
C LEU A 186 0.45 1.06 5.44
N ASN A 187 -0.60 0.43 4.92
CA ASN A 187 -0.52 -0.38 3.70
C ASN A 187 -1.32 0.28 2.58
N VAL A 188 -0.63 0.70 1.52
CA VAL A 188 -1.25 1.33 0.35
C VAL A 188 -1.13 0.39 -0.85
N THR A 189 -2.26 0.18 -1.51
CA THR A 189 -2.39 -0.63 -2.73
C THR A 189 -2.99 0.20 -3.86
N GLY A 190 -3.05 -0.36 -5.06
CA GLY A 190 -3.70 0.28 -6.21
C GLY A 190 -5.17 0.60 -6.02
N ASP A 191 -5.86 -0.22 -5.22
CA ASP A 191 -7.33 -0.20 -5.13
C ASP A 191 -7.84 0.11 -3.72
N ALA A 192 -6.97 0.11 -2.72
CA ALA A 192 -7.34 0.21 -1.32
C ALA A 192 -6.22 0.79 -0.44
N LEU A 193 -6.64 1.37 0.67
CA LEU A 193 -5.77 1.87 1.72
C LEU A 193 -6.14 1.22 3.06
N HIS A 194 -5.10 0.86 3.81
CA HIS A 194 -5.17 0.12 5.04
C HIS A 194 -4.34 0.86 6.10
N VAL A 195 -4.91 1.12 7.27
CA VAL A 195 -4.17 1.69 8.39
C VAL A 195 -4.37 0.79 9.60
N LEU A 196 -3.28 0.23 10.10
CA LEU A 196 -3.27 -0.59 11.31
C LEU A 196 -2.55 0.13 12.42
N PHE A 197 -3.06 0.06 13.63
CA PHE A 197 -2.37 0.55 14.81
C PHE A 197 -2.65 -0.30 16.03
N ASN A 198 -1.74 -0.25 17.01
CA ASN A 198 -1.98 -0.61 18.40
C ASN A 198 -1.61 0.59 19.27
N ASN A 199 -2.22 0.69 20.46
CA ASN A 199 -1.96 1.76 21.44
C ASN A 199 -2.05 3.16 20.81
N VAL A 200 -3.18 3.44 20.18
CA VAL A 200 -3.41 4.72 19.51
C VAL A 200 -3.70 5.80 20.53
N GLU A 201 -2.84 6.80 20.61
CA GLU A 201 -3.10 8.07 21.32
C GLU A 201 -3.46 9.14 20.29
N ILE A 202 -4.64 9.73 20.46
CA ILE A 202 -5.11 10.83 19.61
C ILE A 202 -5.80 11.84 20.51
N ASP A 203 -5.34 13.09 20.42
CA ASP A 203 -5.73 14.16 21.34
C ASP A 203 -5.59 13.69 22.80
N ASP A 204 -6.66 13.73 23.60
CA ASP A 204 -6.70 13.26 25.00
C ASP A 204 -7.29 11.83 25.13
N GLY A 205 -7.45 11.11 24.02
CA GLY A 205 -8.08 9.80 23.93
C GLY A 205 -7.09 8.66 23.67
N PHE A 206 -7.44 7.45 24.10
CA PHE A 206 -6.54 6.30 23.99
C PHE A 206 -7.26 4.99 23.64
N VAL A 207 -6.76 4.27 22.62
CA VAL A 207 -7.24 2.94 22.21
C VAL A 207 -6.11 1.92 22.33
N ARG A 208 -6.23 1.00 23.30
CA ARG A 208 -5.23 -0.07 23.57
C ARG A 208 -5.33 -1.27 22.62
N ASP A 209 -6.44 -1.37 21.93
CA ASP A 209 -6.77 -2.50 21.07
C ASP A 209 -5.99 -2.42 19.76
N CYS A 210 -5.91 -3.56 19.06
CA CYS A 210 -5.45 -3.57 17.67
C CYS A 210 -6.57 -3.00 16.79
N VAL A 211 -6.32 -1.88 16.14
CA VAL A 211 -7.28 -1.18 15.28
C VAL A 211 -6.86 -1.33 13.82
N TYR A 212 -7.84 -1.53 12.95
CA TYR A 212 -7.67 -1.65 11.52
C TYR A 212 -8.70 -0.82 10.77
N PHE A 213 -8.24 0.20 10.07
CA PHE A 213 -9.02 1.00 9.13
C PHE A 213 -8.78 0.50 7.71
N TYR A 214 -9.86 0.47 6.92
CA TYR A 214 -9.86 0.09 5.51
C TYR A 214 -10.73 1.07 4.71
N THR A 215 -10.23 1.48 3.54
CA THR A 215 -11.05 2.12 2.51
C THR A 215 -10.75 1.62 1.11
N ASN A 216 -11.79 1.47 0.29
CA ASN A 216 -11.70 1.05 -1.11
C ASN A 216 -11.59 2.27 -2.03
N LEU A 217 -10.35 2.65 -2.37
CA LEU A 217 -10.05 3.80 -3.23
C LEU A 217 -10.61 3.65 -4.64
N ARG A 218 -10.72 2.42 -5.17
CA ARG A 218 -11.24 2.20 -6.52
C ARG A 218 -12.73 2.54 -6.66
N LYS A 219 -13.52 2.29 -5.62
CA LYS A 219 -14.96 2.61 -5.61
C LYS A 219 -15.21 4.06 -5.24
N ASP A 220 -14.28 4.62 -4.47
CA ASP A 220 -14.42 5.94 -3.88
C ASP A 220 -14.39 7.08 -4.92
N ASN A 221 -13.74 6.93 -6.09
CA ASN A 221 -13.70 7.91 -7.20
C ASN A 221 -13.21 9.34 -6.86
N GLU A 222 -13.17 9.74 -5.59
CA GLU A 222 -12.68 11.04 -5.13
C GLU A 222 -11.18 10.95 -4.79
N HIS A 223 -10.77 9.89 -4.12
CA HIS A 223 -9.40 9.68 -3.68
C HIS A 223 -8.61 8.89 -4.71
N LYS A 224 -7.59 9.51 -5.32
CA LYS A 224 -6.71 8.86 -6.30
C LYS A 224 -5.26 8.89 -5.84
N MET A 225 -4.67 7.71 -5.72
CA MET A 225 -3.24 7.58 -5.43
C MET A 225 -2.42 7.79 -6.71
N GLU A 226 -1.35 8.56 -6.61
CA GLU A 226 -0.42 8.73 -7.72
C GLU A 226 0.38 7.46 -7.97
N LEU A 227 0.74 7.24 -9.23
CA LEU A 227 1.58 6.11 -9.63
C LEU A 227 3.02 6.60 -9.77
N LEU A 228 3.93 5.91 -9.08
CA LEU A 228 5.36 6.14 -9.10
C LEU A 228 6.06 5.09 -9.96
N ASP A 229 7.01 5.57 -10.76
CA ASP A 229 7.92 4.76 -11.57
C ASP A 229 9.36 5.01 -11.09
N ILE A 230 10.22 3.99 -11.24
CA ILE A 230 11.66 4.16 -11.08
C ILE A 230 12.24 4.50 -12.45
N HIS A 231 12.74 5.72 -12.57
CA HIS A 231 13.37 6.23 -13.78
C HIS A 231 14.87 5.93 -13.77
N HIS A 232 15.35 5.34 -14.86
CA HIS A 232 16.78 5.19 -15.15
C HIS A 232 17.31 6.46 -15.81
N LYS A 233 18.28 7.12 -15.17
CA LYS A 233 18.92 8.35 -15.70
C LYS A 233 19.73 8.07 -16.97
N SER A 234 20.25 6.85 -17.09
CA SER A 234 20.96 6.34 -18.26
C SER A 234 20.85 4.81 -18.32
N TYR A 235 21.17 4.24 -19.49
CA TYR A 235 21.26 2.80 -19.69
C TYR A 235 22.70 2.39 -20.00
N ILE A 236 23.08 1.20 -19.55
CA ILE A 236 24.35 0.54 -19.87
C ILE A 236 24.01 -0.70 -20.69
N CYS A 237 24.71 -0.89 -21.82
CA CYS A 237 24.48 -2.01 -22.70
C CYS A 237 24.75 -3.34 -21.96
N GLY A 238 23.82 -4.30 -22.04
CA GLY A 238 23.96 -5.60 -21.39
C GLY A 238 23.49 -5.66 -19.94
N HIS A 239 23.31 -4.52 -19.27
CA HIS A 239 22.83 -4.50 -17.88
C HIS A 239 21.33 -4.81 -17.77
N TYR A 240 20.99 -5.65 -16.81
CA TYR A 240 19.63 -5.84 -16.33
C TYR A 240 19.17 -4.66 -15.47
N ALA A 241 17.85 -4.43 -15.41
CA ALA A 241 17.26 -3.28 -14.73
C ALA A 241 17.72 -3.09 -13.26
N TRP A 242 18.06 -4.16 -12.55
CA TRP A 242 18.50 -4.13 -11.14
C TRP A 242 20.01 -3.97 -10.93
N GLU A 243 20.83 -4.05 -11.99
CA GLU A 243 22.30 -4.01 -11.90
C GLU A 243 22.87 -2.60 -11.81
N TYR A 244 22.02 -1.58 -11.94
CA TYR A 244 22.41 -0.19 -11.86
C TYR A 244 22.65 0.25 -10.41
N ASP A 245 23.65 1.12 -10.23
CA ASP A 245 23.83 1.84 -8.97
C ASP A 245 22.59 2.65 -8.61
N ASP A 246 22.34 2.79 -7.31
CA ASP A 246 21.18 3.53 -6.79
C ASP A 246 21.15 4.96 -7.34
N ASN A 247 22.31 5.59 -7.51
CA ASN A 247 22.42 6.96 -8.04
C ASN A 247 21.93 7.10 -9.49
N ASN A 248 21.89 6.01 -10.27
CA ASN A 248 21.34 6.00 -11.62
C ASN A 248 19.81 5.85 -11.64
N LEU A 249 19.18 5.61 -10.47
CA LEU A 249 17.75 5.38 -10.32
C LEU A 249 17.12 6.50 -9.49
N VAL A 250 15.93 6.96 -9.90
CA VAL A 250 15.17 7.98 -9.18
C VAL A 250 13.68 7.69 -9.24
N THR A 251 12.99 7.85 -8.11
CA THR A 251 11.53 7.71 -8.04
C THR A 251 10.85 8.96 -8.58
N LEU A 252 10.01 8.81 -9.60
CA LEU A 252 9.23 9.90 -10.21
C LEU A 252 7.76 9.51 -10.34
N CYS A 253 6.85 10.46 -10.10
CA CYS A 253 5.46 10.28 -10.56
C CYS A 253 5.41 10.34 -12.09
N ARG A 254 4.40 9.74 -12.71
CA ARG A 254 4.26 9.70 -14.18
C ARG A 254 4.39 11.06 -14.84
N THR A 255 3.75 12.08 -14.28
CA THR A 255 3.84 13.45 -14.83
C THR A 255 5.26 14.02 -14.78
N CYS A 256 6.02 13.76 -13.71
CA CYS A 256 7.41 14.19 -13.64
C CYS A 256 8.32 13.34 -14.52
N HIS A 257 8.04 12.04 -14.62
CA HIS A 257 8.76 11.11 -15.48
C HIS A 257 8.65 11.50 -16.96
N GLU A 258 7.44 11.80 -17.45
CA GLU A 258 7.22 12.30 -18.81
C GLU A 258 7.91 13.65 -19.05
N LYS A 259 7.87 14.56 -18.07
CA LYS A 259 8.57 15.86 -18.14
C LYS A 259 10.09 15.68 -18.23
N GLU A 260 10.63 14.68 -17.55
CA GLU A 260 12.06 14.36 -17.59
C GLU A 260 12.47 13.93 -18.99
N HIS A 261 11.72 12.98 -19.57
CA HIS A 261 11.93 12.52 -20.95
C HIS A 261 11.64 13.57 -22.04
N ALA A 262 10.85 14.61 -21.72
CA ALA A 262 10.61 15.72 -22.64
C ALA A 262 11.72 16.77 -22.61
N LYS A 263 12.47 16.86 -21.49
CA LYS A 263 13.56 17.84 -21.31
C LYS A 263 14.93 17.26 -21.59
N HIS A 264 15.11 15.97 -21.35
CA HIS A 264 16.41 15.31 -21.40
C HIS A 264 16.33 14.02 -22.24
N ASN A 265 17.33 13.83 -23.08
CA ASN A 265 17.53 12.57 -23.79
C ASN A 265 18.15 11.54 -22.85
N VAL A 266 17.81 10.27 -23.05
CA VAL A 266 18.39 9.17 -22.28
C VAL A 266 19.65 8.69 -22.99
N LEU A 267 20.75 8.56 -22.27
CA LEU A 267 22.04 8.15 -22.83
C LEU A 267 22.26 6.64 -22.67
N LEU A 268 22.85 6.00 -23.69
CA LEU A 268 23.29 4.61 -23.66
C LEU A 268 24.82 4.55 -23.63
N TYR A 269 25.36 3.90 -22.61
CA TYR A 269 26.79 3.66 -22.42
C TYR A 269 27.13 2.18 -22.62
N ASP A 270 28.41 1.85 -22.79
CA ASP A 270 28.94 0.50 -22.61
C ASP A 270 29.43 0.29 -21.15
N GLU A 271 30.02 -0.89 -20.88
CA GLU A 271 30.54 -1.26 -19.55
C GLU A 271 31.75 -0.42 -19.10
N ASP A 272 32.41 0.29 -20.03
CA ASP A 272 33.59 1.14 -19.77
C ASP A 272 33.20 2.64 -19.68
N ASP A 273 31.93 2.95 -19.43
CA ASP A 273 31.34 4.31 -19.37
C ASP A 273 31.51 5.12 -20.68
N CYS A 274 31.75 4.47 -21.82
CA CYS A 274 31.85 5.15 -23.11
C CYS A 274 30.45 5.35 -23.71
N LEU A 275 30.12 6.59 -24.08
CA LEU A 275 28.83 6.92 -24.70
C LEU A 275 28.71 6.23 -26.07
N LEU A 276 27.74 5.34 -26.21
CA LEU A 276 27.44 4.66 -27.47
C LEU A 276 26.52 5.50 -28.35
N ARG A 277 25.39 5.98 -27.79
CA ARG A 277 24.41 6.83 -28.49
C ARG A 277 23.37 7.42 -27.53
N GLU A 278 22.62 8.39 -28.03
CA GLU A 278 21.37 8.85 -27.40
C GLU A 278 20.21 7.92 -27.79
N LEU A 279 19.33 7.65 -26.84
CA LEU A 279 18.09 6.90 -27.01
C LEU A 279 16.92 7.87 -27.10
N HIS A 280 15.96 7.55 -27.98
CA HIS A 280 14.78 8.38 -28.12
C HIS A 280 13.65 7.88 -27.23
N THR A 281 12.99 8.80 -26.52
CA THR A 281 11.78 8.47 -25.77
C THR A 281 10.73 7.83 -26.69
N CYS A 282 10.13 6.73 -26.24
CA CYS A 282 9.06 6.07 -26.98
C CYS A 282 7.83 6.98 -27.00
N ASP A 283 7.51 7.52 -28.18
CA ASP A 283 6.32 8.34 -28.46
C ASP A 283 4.97 7.69 -28.07
N ARG A 284 4.92 6.36 -27.91
CA ARG A 284 3.70 5.64 -27.57
C ARG A 284 3.41 5.64 -26.08
N CYS A 285 4.42 5.39 -25.25
CA CYS A 285 4.27 5.31 -23.80
C CYS A 285 4.89 6.50 -23.06
N LEU A 286 5.46 7.46 -23.80
CA LEU A 286 6.07 8.69 -23.29
C LEU A 286 7.16 8.42 -22.24
N GLY A 287 7.93 7.35 -22.42
CA GLY A 287 9.00 6.98 -21.48
C GLY A 287 8.62 6.00 -20.38
N SER A 288 7.32 5.82 -20.09
CA SER A 288 6.88 4.95 -18.98
C SER A 288 7.13 3.44 -19.22
N GLY A 289 7.30 3.02 -20.48
CA GLY A 289 7.35 1.61 -20.84
C GLY A 289 6.00 0.87 -20.70
N TYR A 290 4.95 1.56 -20.22
CA TYR A 290 3.69 0.97 -19.80
C TYR A 290 2.49 1.75 -20.36
N LEU A 291 1.37 1.06 -20.57
CA LEU A 291 0.14 1.62 -21.11
C LEU A 291 -1.04 1.04 -20.33
N HIS A 292 -1.55 1.82 -19.37
CA HIS A 292 -2.56 1.36 -18.42
C HIS A 292 -3.86 0.88 -19.08
N GLN A 293 -4.23 1.44 -20.23
CA GLN A 293 -5.39 0.98 -20.99
C GLN A 293 -5.26 -0.46 -21.53
N TYR A 294 -4.07 -1.07 -21.45
CA TYR A 294 -3.80 -2.43 -21.91
C TYR A 294 -3.40 -3.38 -20.78
N ASP A 295 -3.71 -3.08 -19.52
CA ASP A 295 -3.35 -3.94 -18.38
C ASP A 295 -3.86 -5.38 -18.53
N TYR A 296 -5.04 -5.54 -19.12
CA TYR A 296 -5.65 -6.84 -19.43
C TYR A 296 -4.86 -7.65 -20.47
N TYR A 297 -3.88 -7.07 -21.15
CA TYR A 297 -3.12 -7.70 -22.22
C TYR A 297 -1.61 -7.46 -22.08
N ARG A 298 -0.86 -8.54 -21.81
CA ARG A 298 0.58 -8.49 -21.48
C ARG A 298 0.92 -7.53 -20.34
N GLN A 299 0.02 -7.37 -19.38
CA GLN A 299 0.21 -6.52 -18.21
C GLN A 299 0.60 -5.09 -18.60
N GLY A 300 -0.04 -4.51 -19.63
CA GLY A 300 0.16 -3.10 -19.99
C GLY A 300 1.51 -2.76 -20.63
N VAL A 301 2.42 -3.72 -20.86
CA VAL A 301 3.73 -3.44 -21.46
C VAL A 301 3.60 -2.77 -22.83
N CYS A 302 4.33 -1.68 -23.05
CA CYS A 302 4.33 -0.99 -24.34
C CYS A 302 5.00 -1.85 -25.42
N PHE A 303 4.23 -2.31 -26.40
CA PHE A 303 4.73 -3.16 -27.49
C PHE A 303 5.74 -2.50 -28.43
N LYS A 304 5.78 -1.16 -28.47
CA LYS A 304 6.72 -0.44 -29.34
C LYS A 304 8.16 -0.50 -28.79
N CYS A 305 8.32 -0.26 -27.49
CA CYS A 305 9.64 -0.26 -26.83
C CYS A 305 9.91 -1.54 -26.02
N GLY A 306 8.98 -2.51 -26.01
CA GLY A 306 9.12 -3.74 -25.22
C GLY A 306 9.20 -3.51 -23.71
N GLY A 307 8.69 -2.37 -23.22
CA GLY A 307 8.75 -1.99 -21.81
C GLY A 307 9.88 -1.03 -21.43
N GLN A 308 10.84 -0.76 -22.32
CA GLN A 308 12.01 0.05 -21.97
C GLN A 308 11.72 1.55 -21.83
N GLY A 309 10.60 2.02 -22.36
CA GLY A 309 10.28 3.46 -22.39
C GLY A 309 11.02 4.24 -23.49
N VAL A 310 12.07 3.67 -24.06
CA VAL A 310 12.93 4.26 -25.09
C VAL A 310 13.04 3.36 -26.32
N VAL A 311 13.46 3.91 -27.47
CA VAL A 311 13.69 3.23 -28.75
C VAL A 311 15.03 3.65 -29.37
#